data_AF-A0A1E4LGQ0-F1
#
_entry.id   AF-A0A1E4LGQ0-F1
#
_cell.length_a   1.000
_cell.length_b   1.000
_cell.length_c   1.000
_cell.angle_alpha   90.00
_cell.angle_beta   90.00
_cell.angle_gamma   90.00
#
_symmetry.space_group_name_H-M   'P 1'
#
loop_
_entity.id
_entity.type
_entity.pdbx_description
1 polymer ?
#
loop_
_entity_poly.entity_id
_entity_poly.type
_entity_poly.pdbx_seq_one_letter_code
_entity_poly.pdbx_strand_id
1 'polypeptide(L)'
;MIKRAAPLLLAMLLALSACSAPVGPAALSATETTTPTTAATEPTTTAPPAPVRLRIAAVGDNLLHNTVSKDCQTSGGAYDYSKLYANLAPMLKGCDVAFINEEVPLAGEIGAYPNLSAVDAVATAIKGAGFNVVNHATNHALDKGQKGLLRSLDTLNQTGFDAVLGAFRTEEEATAQQIIEKQGVRIGFLSYTYGLNGYSLPKDKPWMVSLIDTEKIERELAALRPNCDYLIVSIHWGNEYQTEPSDAQRELAQTLADGGADLIIGHHPHVLQPLESIKASDGRETLCIYSLGNYVSGQHKRATMLGGLLSAEIDVYQDGRIETVHAGVVPLVTHYEGKAASYNVIPLDAYTQDLAAVHGIKNFTDPVSLGYFDDLAQQVLGDAVMTSGELLAHEH
;
A
#
# COMPACT_ATOMS: atom_id res chain seq x y z
N MET A 1 17.94 36.41 -41.60
CA MET A 1 18.43 37.14 -42.79
C MET A 1 19.27 36.20 -43.64
N ILE A 2 18.66 35.56 -44.64
CA ILE A 2 19.36 34.86 -45.73
C ILE A 2 18.85 35.47 -47.03
N LYS A 3 19.77 35.99 -47.85
CA LYS A 3 19.52 36.66 -49.14
C LYS A 3 19.38 35.62 -50.26
N ARG A 4 18.48 35.89 -51.23
CA ARG A 4 18.57 35.67 -52.70
C ARG A 4 17.18 36.01 -53.30
N ALA A 5 16.98 37.18 -53.92
CA ALA A 5 17.28 37.58 -55.30
C ALA A 5 16.31 37.00 -56.36
N ALA A 6 15.64 37.92 -57.07
CA ALA A 6 14.56 37.83 -58.10
C ALA A 6 15.08 37.31 -59.49
N PRO A 7 14.35 37.27 -60.66
CA PRO A 7 13.25 38.17 -61.10
C PRO A 7 12.11 37.64 -62.02
N LEU A 8 11.06 38.48 -62.10
CA LEU A 8 10.15 38.91 -63.19
C LEU A 8 10.10 38.20 -64.58
N LEU A 9 8.87 38.00 -65.11
CA LEU A 9 8.35 38.41 -66.46
C LEU A 9 6.87 37.91 -66.59
N LEU A 10 5.81 38.72 -66.53
CA LEU A 10 5.15 39.57 -67.55
C LEU A 10 4.68 38.86 -68.85
N ALA A 11 3.36 38.68 -69.01
CA ALA A 11 2.64 38.92 -70.29
C ALA A 11 1.10 38.93 -70.09
N MET A 12 0.50 40.07 -70.46
CA MET A 12 -0.93 40.34 -70.68
C MET A 12 -1.40 39.81 -72.05
N LEU A 13 -2.71 39.54 -72.20
CA LEU A 13 -3.66 40.16 -73.15
C LEU A 13 -4.99 39.35 -73.16
N LEU A 14 -6.13 39.94 -72.76
CA LEU A 14 -7.19 40.53 -73.62
C LEU A 14 -7.84 39.49 -74.58
N ALA A 15 -9.16 39.25 -74.61
CA ALA A 15 -10.19 40.25 -74.89
C ALA A 15 -11.64 39.65 -74.89
N LEU A 16 -12.60 40.48 -74.44
CA LEU A 16 -13.92 40.84 -75.07
C LEU A 16 -14.98 39.74 -75.35
N SER A 17 -16.15 39.78 -74.69
CA SER A 17 -17.45 40.32 -75.21
C SER A 17 -18.50 39.18 -75.25
N ALA A 18 -19.83 39.31 -75.15
CA ALA A 18 -20.77 40.36 -74.80
C ALA A 18 -22.18 39.68 -74.69
N CYS A 19 -23.11 40.37 -74.03
CA CYS A 19 -24.56 40.40 -74.32
C CYS A 19 -25.49 39.17 -74.10
N SER A 20 -26.40 39.37 -73.14
CA SER A 20 -27.87 39.36 -73.30
C SER A 20 -28.64 38.02 -73.32
N ALA A 21 -29.50 37.87 -72.30
CA ALA A 21 -30.68 36.98 -72.23
C ALA A 21 -31.73 37.35 -73.34
N PRO A 22 -32.79 36.55 -73.68
CA PRO A 22 -33.64 35.78 -72.75
C PRO A 22 -34.38 34.49 -73.24
N VAL A 23 -34.95 33.76 -72.27
CA VAL A 23 -36.24 33.00 -72.21
C VAL A 23 -36.61 31.90 -73.25
N GLY A 24 -36.77 30.67 -72.72
CA GLY A 24 -37.82 29.65 -73.01
C GLY A 24 -37.65 28.77 -74.26
N PRO A 25 -38.16 27.50 -74.33
CA PRO A 25 -39.24 26.90 -73.53
C PRO A 25 -38.93 25.51 -72.92
N ALA A 26 -39.88 25.02 -72.12
CA ALA A 26 -39.89 23.71 -71.46
C ALA A 26 -39.91 22.52 -72.44
N ALA A 27 -39.18 21.44 -72.09
CA ALA A 27 -39.48 20.07 -72.52
C ALA A 27 -38.82 19.01 -71.60
N LEU A 28 -39.68 18.28 -70.88
CA LEU A 28 -39.67 16.82 -70.64
C LEU A 28 -38.35 16.09 -70.29
N SER A 29 -38.29 15.69 -69.01
CA SER A 29 -37.97 14.34 -68.51
C SER A 29 -36.80 13.56 -69.12
N ALA A 30 -35.70 13.50 -68.37
CA ALA A 30 -34.80 12.36 -68.33
C ALA A 30 -34.51 12.01 -66.86
N THR A 31 -34.87 10.79 -66.46
CA THR A 31 -34.49 10.15 -65.20
C THR A 31 -32.98 10.00 -65.12
N GLU A 32 -32.34 10.75 -64.21
CA GLU A 32 -30.94 10.50 -63.81
C GLU A 32 -30.91 9.46 -62.70
N THR A 33 -30.30 8.32 -63.02
CA THR A 33 -29.95 7.27 -62.07
C THR A 33 -28.87 7.79 -61.12
N THR A 34 -29.25 8.17 -59.90
CA THR A 34 -28.30 8.49 -58.84
C THR A 34 -27.56 7.23 -58.43
N THR A 35 -26.26 7.17 -58.74
CA THR A 35 -25.37 6.16 -58.16
C THR A 35 -25.08 6.58 -56.72
N PRO A 36 -25.30 5.73 -55.70
CA PRO A 36 -25.01 6.12 -54.34
C PRO A 36 -23.49 6.21 -54.17
N THR A 37 -22.99 7.42 -53.92
CA THR A 37 -21.64 7.62 -53.41
C THR A 37 -21.61 7.08 -51.99
N THR A 38 -21.07 5.87 -51.82
CA THR A 38 -20.74 5.32 -50.51
C THR A 38 -19.65 6.19 -49.90
N ALA A 39 -20.03 7.07 -48.98
CA ALA A 39 -19.07 7.73 -48.12
C ALA A 39 -18.35 6.64 -47.31
N ALA A 40 -17.05 6.45 -47.57
CA ALA A 40 -16.22 5.59 -46.75
C ALA A 40 -16.14 6.22 -45.36
N THR A 41 -16.80 5.59 -44.39
CA THR A 41 -16.64 5.92 -42.98
C THR A 41 -15.18 5.63 -42.62
N GLU A 42 -14.39 6.67 -42.34
CA GLU A 42 -13.08 6.50 -41.72
C GLU A 42 -13.28 5.68 -40.44
N PRO A 43 -12.45 4.64 -40.18
CA PRO A 43 -12.53 3.92 -38.93
C PRO A 43 -12.23 4.90 -37.81
N THR A 44 -13.23 5.17 -36.98
CA THR A 44 -13.05 5.93 -35.75
C THR A 44 -12.08 5.12 -34.88
N THR A 45 -10.82 5.52 -34.85
CA THR A 45 -9.84 4.95 -33.93
C THR A 45 -10.28 5.34 -32.53
N THR A 46 -11.06 4.48 -31.87
CA THR A 46 -11.41 4.65 -30.46
C THR A 46 -10.13 4.69 -29.66
N ALA A 47 -9.94 5.77 -28.89
CA ALA A 47 -8.82 5.90 -27.97
C ALA A 47 -8.73 4.65 -27.09
N PRO A 48 -7.52 4.21 -26.70
CA PRO A 48 -7.38 3.11 -25.77
C PRO A 48 -8.21 3.37 -24.50
N PRO A 49 -8.84 2.34 -23.92
CA PRO A 49 -9.56 2.48 -22.67
C PRO A 49 -8.63 3.01 -21.57
N ALA A 50 -9.18 3.87 -20.71
CA ALA A 50 -8.45 4.44 -19.57
C ALA A 50 -8.04 3.32 -18.59
N PRO A 51 -6.90 3.47 -17.89
CA PRO A 51 -6.51 2.52 -16.86
C PRO A 51 -7.49 2.54 -15.67
N VAL A 52 -7.52 1.44 -14.92
CA VAL A 52 -8.18 1.38 -13.61
C VAL A 52 -7.19 1.91 -12.57
N ARG A 53 -7.58 2.94 -11.82
CA ARG A 53 -6.78 3.49 -10.74
C ARG A 53 -7.12 2.83 -9.41
N LEU A 54 -6.12 2.32 -8.73
CA LEU A 54 -6.25 1.77 -7.38
C LEU A 54 -5.44 2.58 -6.36
N ARG A 55 -5.96 2.65 -5.13
CA ARG A 55 -5.30 3.28 -3.99
C ARG A 55 -4.89 2.24 -2.95
N ILE A 56 -3.62 2.26 -2.58
CA ILE A 56 -3.02 1.35 -1.62
C ILE A 56 -2.46 2.18 -0.47
N ALA A 57 -2.86 1.83 0.75
CA ALA A 57 -2.35 2.35 2.00
C ALA A 57 -1.82 1.17 2.84
N ALA A 58 -0.66 1.32 3.46
CA ALA A 58 -0.11 0.30 4.36
C ALA A 58 0.59 0.91 5.57
N VAL A 59 0.34 0.35 6.75
CA VAL A 59 1.04 0.74 7.99
C VAL A 59 1.87 -0.42 8.55
N GLY A 60 2.82 -0.05 9.39
CA GLY A 60 3.72 -0.98 10.04
C GLY A 60 3.11 -1.75 11.21
N ASP A 61 3.96 -2.08 12.17
CA ASP A 61 3.70 -3.06 13.22
C ASP A 61 2.65 -2.54 14.22
N ASN A 62 1.49 -3.20 14.29
CA ASN A 62 0.52 -3.00 15.37
C ASN A 62 0.97 -3.80 16.61
N LEU A 63 2.07 -3.36 17.22
CA LEU A 63 2.76 -4.05 18.30
C LEU A 63 2.20 -3.67 19.68
N LEU A 64 1.00 -4.18 19.96
CA LEU A 64 0.25 -3.84 21.18
C LEU A 64 0.89 -4.45 22.43
N HIS A 65 1.70 -3.65 23.12
CA HIS A 65 2.17 -3.95 24.47
C HIS A 65 1.02 -3.83 25.48
N ASN A 66 1.15 -4.52 26.62
CA ASN A 66 0.14 -4.46 27.68
C ASN A 66 -0.15 -3.03 28.18
N THR A 67 0.82 -2.12 28.07
CA THR A 67 0.64 -0.69 28.38
C THR A 67 -0.34 -0.01 27.43
N VAL A 68 -0.24 -0.26 26.12
CA VAL A 68 -1.17 0.24 25.10
C VAL A 68 -2.59 -0.26 25.39
N SER A 69 -2.73 -1.57 25.64
CA SER A 69 -4.03 -2.17 25.97
C SER A 69 -4.63 -1.62 27.26
N LYS A 70 -3.81 -1.38 28.29
CA LYS A 70 -4.28 -0.78 29.56
C LYS A 70 -4.80 0.64 29.36
N ASP A 71 -4.14 1.44 28.53
CA ASP A 71 -4.59 2.80 28.22
C ASP A 71 -5.87 2.83 27.37
N CYS A 72 -6.17 1.73 26.67
CA CYS A 72 -7.43 1.53 25.94
C CYS A 72 -8.55 0.92 26.80
N GLN A 73 -8.32 0.66 28.09
CA GLN A 73 -9.35 0.15 28.97
C GLN A 73 -10.28 1.29 29.46
N THR A 74 -11.57 1.13 29.23
CA THR A 74 -12.62 2.04 29.71
C THR A 74 -12.86 1.87 31.21
N SER A 75 -13.50 2.85 31.85
CA SER A 75 -13.86 2.78 33.28
C SER A 75 -14.79 1.60 33.63
N GLY A 76 -15.52 1.06 32.65
CA GLY A 76 -16.38 -0.12 32.80
C GLY A 76 -15.64 -1.45 32.63
N GLY A 77 -14.33 -1.43 32.38
CA GLY A 77 -13.50 -2.63 32.18
C GLY A 77 -13.49 -3.18 30.75
N ALA A 78 -14.36 -2.68 29.87
CA ALA A 78 -14.32 -2.94 28.43
C ALA A 78 -13.14 -2.21 27.77
N TYR A 79 -12.81 -2.54 26.53
CA TYR A 79 -11.71 -1.93 25.79
C TYR A 79 -12.20 -1.16 24.57
N ASP A 80 -11.63 0.02 24.35
CA ASP A 80 -11.83 0.86 23.18
C ASP A 80 -10.47 1.31 22.62
N TYR A 81 -10.12 0.75 21.47
CA TYR A 81 -8.88 1.04 20.75
C TYR A 81 -9.06 2.09 19.65
N SER A 82 -10.27 2.61 19.43
CA SER A 82 -10.60 3.50 18.31
C SER A 82 -9.68 4.73 18.23
N LYS A 83 -9.28 5.26 19.39
CA LYS A 83 -8.36 6.41 19.48
C LYS A 83 -7.01 6.16 18.81
N LEU A 84 -6.52 4.92 18.77
CA LEU A 84 -5.23 4.60 18.14
C LEU A 84 -5.27 4.73 16.61
N TYR A 85 -6.46 4.68 16.01
CA TYR A 85 -6.65 4.65 14.56
C TYR A 85 -7.40 5.86 14.02
N ALA A 86 -7.96 6.69 14.90
CA ALA A 86 -8.83 7.80 14.54
C ALA A 86 -8.17 8.84 13.61
N ASN A 87 -6.89 9.14 13.81
CA ASN A 87 -6.17 10.11 12.98
C ASN A 87 -5.88 9.60 11.57
N LEU A 88 -5.84 8.28 11.36
CA LEU A 88 -5.61 7.69 10.05
C LEU A 88 -6.91 7.43 9.28
N ALA A 89 -8.03 7.25 9.97
CA ALA A 89 -9.30 6.88 9.34
C ALA A 89 -9.71 7.76 8.13
N PRO A 90 -9.48 9.09 8.13
CA PRO A 90 -9.72 9.90 6.93
C PRO A 90 -8.83 9.51 5.74
N MET A 91 -7.55 9.21 5.98
CA MET A 91 -6.57 8.85 4.92
C MET A 91 -6.77 7.44 4.37
N LEU A 92 -7.42 6.54 5.13
CA LEU A 92 -7.73 5.18 4.69
C LEU A 92 -9.03 5.12 3.89
N LYS A 93 -9.82 6.20 3.89
CA LYS A 93 -11.11 6.24 3.22
C LYS A 93 -10.91 6.14 1.70
N GLY A 94 -11.63 5.21 1.08
CA GLY A 94 -11.55 5.03 -0.37
C GLY A 94 -10.27 4.34 -0.86
N CYS A 95 -9.38 3.89 0.04
CA CYS A 95 -8.34 2.96 -0.34
C CYS A 95 -8.95 1.62 -0.77
N ASP A 96 -8.51 1.10 -1.91
CA ASP A 96 -8.88 -0.23 -2.38
C ASP A 96 -8.21 -1.31 -1.52
N VAL A 97 -6.96 -1.04 -1.11
CA VAL A 97 -6.19 -1.81 -0.13
C VAL A 97 -5.76 -0.89 0.99
N ALA A 98 -6.25 -1.12 2.20
CA ALA A 98 -5.78 -0.53 3.44
C ALA A 98 -5.24 -1.67 4.32
N PHE A 99 -3.92 -1.80 4.32
CA PHE A 99 -3.16 -2.89 4.92
C PHE A 99 -2.61 -2.52 6.30
N ILE A 100 -2.65 -3.47 7.24
CA ILE A 100 -2.02 -3.36 8.56
C ILE A 100 -1.30 -4.66 8.94
N ASN A 101 -0.11 -4.53 9.52
CA ASN A 101 0.61 -5.65 10.13
C ASN A 101 0.11 -5.87 11.58
N GLU A 102 -0.84 -6.78 11.77
CA GLU A 102 -1.29 -7.16 13.12
C GLU A 102 -0.27 -8.11 13.74
N GLU A 103 0.68 -7.55 14.49
CA GLU A 103 1.83 -8.31 14.96
C GLU A 103 1.50 -9.25 16.12
N VAL A 104 0.62 -8.84 17.02
CA VAL A 104 0.31 -9.60 18.23
C VAL A 104 -0.95 -10.46 18.06
N PRO A 105 -1.05 -11.62 18.73
CA PRO A 105 -2.25 -12.44 18.65
C PRO A 105 -3.44 -11.78 19.35
N LEU A 106 -4.60 -11.76 18.69
CA LEU A 106 -5.89 -11.35 19.23
C LEU A 106 -6.59 -12.50 19.96
N ALA A 107 -5.95 -13.04 21.00
CA ALA A 107 -6.38 -14.24 21.70
C ALA A 107 -7.45 -13.98 22.78
N GLY A 108 -8.03 -12.78 22.86
CA GLY A 108 -9.07 -12.43 23.83
C GLY A 108 -8.57 -12.12 25.22
N GLU A 109 -7.25 -11.99 25.40
CA GLU A 109 -6.62 -11.62 26.66
C GLU A 109 -5.48 -10.63 26.42
N ILE A 110 -5.07 -9.90 27.47
CA ILE A 110 -3.89 -9.04 27.40
C ILE A 110 -2.66 -9.86 27.80
N GLY A 111 -1.72 -10.00 26.87
CA GLY A 111 -0.38 -10.50 27.11
C GLY A 111 0.61 -9.39 27.42
N ALA A 112 1.76 -9.76 27.98
CA ALA A 112 2.88 -8.85 28.24
C ALA A 112 4.17 -9.48 27.73
N TYR A 113 5.13 -8.65 27.32
CA TYR A 113 6.41 -9.09 26.80
C TYR A 113 7.08 -10.12 27.76
N PRO A 114 7.63 -11.24 27.26
CA PRO A 114 7.83 -11.56 25.83
C PRO A 114 6.64 -12.22 25.14
N ASN A 115 5.53 -12.49 25.84
CA ASN A 115 4.36 -13.18 25.29
C ASN A 115 3.16 -12.23 25.23
N LEU A 116 3.13 -11.43 24.17
CA LEU A 116 2.12 -10.44 23.87
C LEU A 116 0.81 -11.09 23.43
N SER A 117 -0.27 -10.34 23.63
CA SER A 117 -1.60 -10.64 23.09
C SER A 117 -2.51 -9.45 23.37
N ALA A 118 -3.53 -9.27 22.55
CA ALA A 118 -4.57 -8.29 22.78
C ALA A 118 -5.97 -8.91 22.69
N VAL A 119 -6.96 -8.12 23.12
CA VAL A 119 -8.36 -8.51 23.13
C VAL A 119 -9.03 -8.25 21.78
N ASP A 120 -10.15 -8.92 21.54
CA ASP A 120 -10.89 -8.92 20.27
C ASP A 120 -11.31 -7.52 19.79
N ALA A 121 -11.48 -6.56 20.71
CA ALA A 121 -11.85 -5.18 20.40
C ALA A 121 -10.85 -4.46 19.46
N VAL A 122 -9.61 -4.93 19.38
CA VAL A 122 -8.60 -4.42 18.44
C VAL A 122 -9.05 -4.63 17.00
N ALA A 123 -9.51 -5.82 16.63
CA ALA A 123 -9.95 -6.11 15.27
C ALA A 123 -11.11 -5.20 14.85
N THR A 124 -12.05 -4.95 15.77
CA THR A 124 -13.16 -4.01 15.54
C THR A 124 -12.66 -2.58 15.30
N ALA A 125 -11.68 -2.11 16.06
CA ALA A 125 -11.11 -0.78 15.89
C ALA A 125 -10.33 -0.65 14.56
N ILE A 126 -9.55 -1.67 14.19
CA ILE A 126 -8.85 -1.74 12.91
C ILE A 126 -9.85 -1.67 11.74
N LYS A 127 -10.88 -2.52 11.75
CA LYS A 127 -11.92 -2.51 10.71
C LYS A 127 -12.69 -1.20 10.67
N GLY A 128 -13.03 -0.65 11.84
CA GLY A 128 -13.75 0.61 11.98
C GLY A 128 -12.97 1.82 11.44
N ALA A 129 -11.64 1.76 11.44
CA ALA A 129 -10.79 2.81 10.87
C ALA A 129 -10.71 2.76 9.33
N GLY A 130 -11.09 1.65 8.71
CA GLY A 130 -11.07 1.47 7.25
C GLY A 130 -10.06 0.45 6.73
N PHE A 131 -9.23 -0.13 7.58
CA PHE A 131 -8.35 -1.24 7.17
C PHE A 131 -9.18 -2.44 6.70
N ASN A 132 -8.78 -3.04 5.59
CA ASN A 132 -9.47 -4.17 4.98
C ASN A 132 -8.57 -5.38 4.72
N VAL A 133 -7.24 -5.24 4.81
CA VAL A 133 -6.29 -6.35 4.69
C VAL A 133 -5.43 -6.40 5.95
N VAL A 134 -5.33 -7.58 6.57
CA VAL A 134 -4.54 -7.79 7.79
C VAL A 134 -3.47 -8.84 7.53
N ASN A 135 -2.21 -8.50 7.81
CA ASN A 135 -1.15 -9.49 7.91
C ASN A 135 -1.01 -10.03 9.34
N HIS A 136 -0.77 -11.34 9.45
CA HIS A 136 -0.50 -12.01 10.72
C HIS A 136 0.69 -12.99 10.66
N ALA A 137 1.44 -13.05 9.55
CA ALA A 137 2.76 -13.70 9.54
C ALA A 137 3.77 -12.81 10.24
N THR A 138 3.94 -13.01 11.54
CA THR A 138 4.90 -12.29 12.39
C THR A 138 5.61 -13.23 13.36
N ASN A 139 6.69 -12.75 13.96
CA ASN A 139 7.40 -13.46 15.03
C ASN A 139 6.56 -13.68 16.30
N HIS A 140 5.55 -12.85 16.54
CA HIS A 140 4.64 -12.94 17.69
C HIS A 140 3.40 -13.82 17.45
N ALA A 141 3.19 -14.36 16.25
CA ALA A 141 2.02 -15.15 15.89
C ALA A 141 1.74 -16.34 16.85
N LEU A 142 2.78 -16.88 17.50
CA LEU A 142 2.67 -18.01 18.44
C LEU A 142 2.89 -17.66 19.92
N ASP A 143 2.85 -16.39 20.32
CA ASP A 143 3.02 -15.98 21.73
C ASP A 143 2.01 -16.63 22.69
N LYS A 144 0.84 -17.01 22.17
CA LYS A 144 -0.21 -17.75 22.89
C LYS A 144 -0.40 -19.18 22.36
N GLY A 145 0.64 -19.69 21.70
CA GLY A 145 0.68 -20.98 21.03
C GLY A 145 -0.40 -21.15 19.97
N GLN A 146 -0.58 -22.41 19.52
CA GLN A 146 -1.57 -22.76 18.51
C GLN A 146 -2.99 -22.31 18.87
N LYS A 147 -3.40 -22.45 20.14
CA LYS A 147 -4.76 -22.07 20.58
C LYS A 147 -4.98 -20.58 20.45
N GLY A 148 -3.99 -19.78 20.82
CA GLY A 148 -4.03 -18.34 20.66
C GLY A 148 -4.11 -17.91 19.20
N LEU A 149 -3.26 -18.49 18.33
CA LEU A 149 -3.29 -18.19 16.90
C LEU A 149 -4.64 -18.51 16.26
N LEU A 150 -5.18 -19.71 16.51
CA LEU A 150 -6.49 -20.08 15.96
C LEU A 150 -7.60 -19.16 16.46
N ARG A 151 -7.56 -18.75 17.72
CA ARG A 151 -8.50 -17.76 18.27
C ARG A 151 -8.34 -16.38 17.62
N SER A 152 -7.12 -15.92 17.38
CA SER A 152 -6.86 -14.67 16.64
C SER A 152 -7.50 -14.72 15.26
N LEU A 153 -7.27 -15.82 14.53
CA LEU A 153 -7.86 -16.00 13.20
C LEU A 153 -9.39 -15.99 13.26
N ASP A 154 -10.01 -16.58 14.29
CA ASP A 154 -11.47 -16.57 14.45
C ASP A 154 -11.99 -15.15 14.66
N THR A 155 -11.33 -14.37 15.51
CA THR A 155 -11.62 -12.95 15.73
C THR A 155 -11.51 -12.14 14.44
N LEU A 156 -10.40 -12.29 13.69
CA LEU A 156 -10.16 -11.56 12.45
C LEU A 156 -11.19 -11.95 11.38
N ASN A 157 -11.50 -13.24 11.23
CA ASN A 157 -12.49 -13.73 10.26
C ASN A 157 -13.91 -13.22 10.58
N GLN A 158 -14.31 -13.22 11.86
CA GLN A 158 -15.62 -12.72 12.29
C GLN A 158 -15.78 -11.21 12.08
N THR A 159 -14.67 -10.47 12.02
CA THR A 159 -14.66 -9.01 11.80
C THR A 159 -14.94 -8.63 10.35
N GLY A 160 -14.72 -9.54 9.40
CA GLY A 160 -15.02 -9.33 7.98
C GLY A 160 -13.99 -8.48 7.24
N PHE A 161 -12.70 -8.74 7.44
CA PHE A 161 -11.64 -8.23 6.56
C PHE A 161 -11.75 -8.87 5.17
N ASP A 162 -11.29 -8.15 4.14
CA ASP A 162 -11.26 -8.67 2.77
C ASP A 162 -10.20 -9.78 2.62
N ALA A 163 -9.11 -9.68 3.41
CA ALA A 163 -8.10 -10.73 3.51
C ALA A 163 -7.43 -10.75 4.90
N VAL A 164 -7.10 -11.96 5.37
CA VAL A 164 -6.25 -12.22 6.54
C VAL A 164 -5.10 -13.11 6.08
N LEU A 165 -3.88 -12.61 6.19
CA LEU A 165 -2.72 -13.16 5.49
C LEU A 165 -1.71 -13.80 6.45
N GLY A 166 -0.97 -14.79 5.93
CA GLY A 166 0.26 -15.27 6.56
C GLY A 166 0.08 -16.28 7.70
N ALA A 167 -1.14 -16.52 8.17
CA ALA A 167 -1.46 -17.57 9.14
C ALA A 167 -2.76 -18.29 8.80
N PHE A 168 -2.80 -19.60 9.06
CA PHE A 168 -3.81 -20.50 8.49
C PHE A 168 -4.24 -21.58 9.47
N ARG A 169 -5.52 -21.98 9.39
CA ARG A 169 -6.09 -23.07 10.19
C ARG A 169 -5.81 -24.43 9.57
N THR A 170 -5.84 -24.50 8.24
CA THR A 170 -5.68 -25.74 7.48
C THR A 170 -4.68 -25.59 6.33
N GLU A 171 -4.21 -26.72 5.79
CA GLU A 171 -3.30 -26.72 4.64
C GLU A 171 -3.99 -26.19 3.38
N GLU A 172 -5.29 -26.44 3.24
CA GLU A 172 -6.11 -25.90 2.16
C GLU A 172 -6.20 -24.37 2.21
N GLU A 173 -6.38 -23.78 3.40
CA GLU A 173 -6.33 -22.32 3.56
C GLU A 173 -4.95 -21.77 3.16
N ALA A 174 -3.87 -22.45 3.57
CA ALA A 174 -2.51 -22.02 3.31
C ALA A 174 -2.07 -22.13 1.84
N THR A 175 -2.66 -23.05 1.09
CA THR A 175 -2.37 -23.27 -0.34
C THR A 175 -3.36 -22.56 -1.26
N ALA A 176 -4.45 -22.01 -0.73
CA ALA A 176 -5.37 -21.16 -1.48
C ALA A 176 -4.70 -19.86 -1.91
N GLN A 177 -4.96 -19.45 -3.15
CA GLN A 177 -4.49 -18.17 -3.68
C GLN A 177 -5.18 -17.02 -2.94
N GLN A 178 -4.41 -16.24 -2.22
CA GLN A 178 -4.89 -15.06 -1.49
C GLN A 178 -5.04 -13.90 -2.47
N ILE A 179 -6.22 -13.81 -3.08
CA ILE A 179 -6.55 -12.78 -4.08
C ILE A 179 -7.83 -12.07 -3.65
N ILE A 180 -7.82 -10.74 -3.67
CA ILE A 180 -9.03 -9.92 -3.60
C ILE A 180 -9.25 -9.23 -4.95
N GLU A 181 -10.50 -8.93 -5.29
CA GLU A 181 -10.83 -8.18 -6.49
C GLU A 181 -11.32 -6.77 -6.12
N LYS A 182 -10.72 -5.74 -6.72
CA LYS A 182 -11.09 -4.33 -6.54
C LYS A 182 -11.20 -3.68 -7.91
N GLN A 183 -12.36 -3.11 -8.20
CA GLN A 183 -12.63 -2.45 -9.49
C GLN A 183 -12.31 -3.34 -10.72
N GLY A 184 -12.49 -4.67 -10.59
CA GLY A 184 -12.17 -5.66 -11.64
C GLY A 184 -10.69 -6.05 -11.75
N VAL A 185 -9.82 -5.49 -10.89
CA VAL A 185 -8.40 -5.83 -10.80
C VAL A 185 -8.19 -6.84 -9.68
N ARG A 186 -7.49 -7.94 -9.99
CA ARG A 186 -7.12 -8.99 -9.03
C ARG A 186 -5.83 -8.62 -8.33
N ILE A 187 -5.87 -8.44 -7.02
CA ILE A 187 -4.72 -8.11 -6.19
C ILE A 187 -4.35 -9.37 -5.40
N GLY A 188 -3.19 -9.93 -5.72
CA GLY A 188 -2.63 -11.10 -5.05
C GLY A 188 -1.77 -10.70 -3.84
N PHE A 189 -1.75 -11.57 -2.84
CA PHE A 189 -0.96 -11.38 -1.63
C PHE A 189 -0.12 -12.62 -1.30
N LEU A 190 1.13 -12.39 -0.88
CA LEU A 190 1.92 -13.36 -0.16
C LEU A 190 2.45 -12.71 1.12
N SER A 191 2.61 -13.50 2.19
CA SER A 191 3.15 -12.98 3.44
C SER A 191 4.00 -13.99 4.19
N TYR A 192 5.12 -13.54 4.76
CA TYR A 192 6.10 -14.39 5.43
C TYR A 192 6.74 -13.72 6.65
N THR A 193 7.17 -14.53 7.62
CA THR A 193 7.99 -14.10 8.77
C THR A 193 9.28 -14.88 8.89
N TYR A 194 10.35 -14.21 9.33
CA TYR A 194 11.67 -14.81 9.55
C TYR A 194 11.68 -15.88 10.65
N GLY A 195 10.75 -15.81 11.60
CA GLY A 195 10.77 -16.67 12.77
C GLY A 195 9.53 -16.52 13.65
N LEU A 196 9.54 -17.16 14.82
CA LEU A 196 8.42 -17.25 15.77
C LEU A 196 8.89 -17.09 17.23
N ASN A 197 9.87 -16.22 17.50
CA ASN A 197 10.38 -15.94 18.86
C ASN A 197 10.75 -17.18 19.71
N GLY A 198 11.33 -18.20 19.07
CA GLY A 198 11.75 -19.45 19.72
C GLY A 198 10.67 -20.54 19.79
N TYR A 199 9.43 -20.25 19.35
CA TYR A 199 8.43 -21.27 19.11
C TYR A 199 8.71 -22.03 17.81
N SER A 200 8.19 -23.25 17.72
CA SER A 200 8.24 -24.06 16.50
C SER A 200 6.83 -24.41 16.07
N LEU A 201 6.61 -24.45 14.76
CA LEU A 201 5.37 -24.96 14.20
C LEU A 201 5.19 -26.44 14.57
N PRO A 202 3.96 -26.89 14.85
CA PRO A 202 3.68 -28.32 14.99
C PRO A 202 4.11 -29.07 13.73
N LYS A 203 4.79 -30.21 13.89
CA LYS A 203 5.30 -31.00 12.75
C LYS A 203 4.20 -31.46 11.80
N ASP A 204 3.01 -31.70 12.34
CA ASP A 204 1.81 -32.09 11.60
C ASP A 204 1.03 -30.90 11.03
N LYS A 205 1.48 -29.65 11.27
CA LYS A 205 0.84 -28.41 10.78
C LYS A 205 1.88 -27.34 10.38
N PRO A 206 2.85 -27.65 9.49
CA PRO A 206 3.90 -26.71 9.08
C PRO A 206 3.37 -25.49 8.29
N TRP A 207 2.10 -25.51 7.87
CA TRP A 207 1.45 -24.43 7.15
C TRP A 207 0.87 -23.33 8.06
N MET A 208 0.80 -23.52 9.39
CA MET A 208 0.03 -22.62 10.26
C MET A 208 0.49 -21.16 10.23
N VAL A 209 1.79 -20.92 10.03
CA VAL A 209 2.35 -19.59 9.80
C VAL A 209 3.35 -19.70 8.65
N SER A 210 3.27 -18.79 7.69
CA SER A 210 4.19 -18.74 6.57
C SER A 210 5.56 -18.23 7.03
N LEU A 211 6.54 -19.13 7.09
CA LEU A 211 7.93 -18.77 7.35
C LEU A 211 8.66 -18.42 6.05
N ILE A 212 9.67 -17.55 6.16
CA ILE A 212 10.59 -17.27 5.06
C ILE A 212 11.35 -18.55 4.72
N ASP A 213 11.15 -19.01 3.48
CA ASP A 213 11.86 -20.10 2.82
C ASP A 213 11.92 -19.71 1.35
N THR A 214 13.12 -19.38 0.85
CA THR A 214 13.29 -18.81 -0.48
C THR A 214 12.77 -19.73 -1.59
N GLU A 215 13.02 -21.04 -1.51
CA GLU A 215 12.54 -22.00 -2.52
C GLU A 215 11.01 -22.14 -2.49
N LYS A 216 10.41 -22.06 -1.31
CA LYS A 216 8.94 -22.00 -1.18
C LYS A 216 8.40 -20.71 -1.78
N ILE A 217 8.99 -19.57 -1.43
CA ILE A 217 8.59 -18.23 -1.90
C ILE A 217 8.61 -18.17 -3.43
N GLU A 218 9.69 -18.60 -4.07
CA GLU A 218 9.81 -18.61 -5.54
C GLU A 218 8.71 -19.44 -6.21
N ARG A 219 8.38 -20.61 -5.63
CA ARG A 219 7.29 -21.46 -6.15
C ARG A 219 5.92 -20.79 -5.99
N GLU A 220 5.67 -20.15 -4.85
CA GLU A 220 4.41 -19.47 -4.58
C GLU A 220 4.23 -18.21 -5.46
N LEU A 221 5.31 -17.45 -5.67
CA LEU A 221 5.36 -16.34 -6.64
C LEU A 221 5.01 -16.84 -8.06
N ALA A 222 5.69 -17.88 -8.53
CA ALA A 222 5.44 -18.46 -9.86
C ALA A 222 4.00 -19.00 -10.01
N ALA A 223 3.41 -19.54 -8.94
CA ALA A 223 2.05 -20.04 -8.95
C ALA A 223 0.99 -18.93 -8.88
N LEU A 224 1.23 -17.85 -8.13
CA LEU A 224 0.27 -16.77 -7.93
C LEU A 224 0.31 -15.71 -9.02
N ARG A 225 1.50 -15.37 -9.54
CA ARG A 225 1.67 -14.26 -10.49
C ARG A 225 0.76 -14.35 -11.72
N PRO A 226 0.57 -15.50 -12.39
CA PRO A 226 -0.34 -15.59 -13.54
C PRO A 226 -1.83 -15.35 -13.22
N ASN A 227 -2.19 -15.37 -11.92
CA ASN A 227 -3.57 -15.34 -11.45
C ASN A 227 -3.97 -13.98 -10.84
N CYS A 228 -3.03 -13.05 -10.72
CA CYS A 228 -3.29 -11.69 -10.24
C CYS A 228 -2.76 -10.67 -11.24
N ASP A 229 -3.29 -9.46 -11.17
CA ASP A 229 -2.88 -8.33 -12.00
C ASP A 229 -1.82 -7.51 -11.25
N TYR A 230 -1.97 -7.33 -9.93
CA TYR A 230 -1.01 -6.68 -9.04
C TYR A 230 -0.66 -7.61 -7.85
N LEU A 231 0.61 -7.76 -7.50
CA LEU A 231 1.09 -8.68 -6.46
C LEU A 231 1.81 -7.93 -5.34
N ILE A 232 1.24 -8.01 -4.13
CA ILE A 232 1.78 -7.43 -2.91
C ILE A 232 2.42 -8.54 -2.07
N VAL A 233 3.68 -8.36 -1.69
CA VAL A 233 4.38 -9.27 -0.77
C VAL A 233 4.67 -8.55 0.54
N SER A 234 4.09 -9.05 1.63
CA SER A 234 4.40 -8.61 3.00
C SER A 234 5.49 -9.48 3.59
N ILE A 235 6.48 -8.90 4.27
CA ILE A 235 7.59 -9.68 4.80
C ILE A 235 8.13 -9.12 6.11
N HIS A 236 8.17 -9.97 7.12
CA HIS A 236 8.59 -9.65 8.48
C HIS A 236 10.04 -10.15 8.67
N TRP A 237 11.02 -9.25 8.58
CA TRP A 237 12.44 -9.58 8.32
C TRP A 237 13.46 -8.57 8.86
N GLY A 238 14.75 -8.83 8.65
CA GLY A 238 15.80 -7.87 8.97
C GLY A 238 16.17 -7.85 10.46
N ASN A 239 16.90 -6.81 10.85
CA ASN A 239 17.45 -6.69 12.19
C ASN A 239 16.73 -5.57 12.96
N GLU A 240 16.31 -5.86 14.19
CA GLU A 240 15.66 -4.87 15.05
C GLU A 240 16.50 -3.59 15.21
N TYR A 241 15.81 -2.45 15.13
CA TYR A 241 16.32 -1.11 15.38
C TYR A 241 17.40 -0.62 14.42
N GLN A 242 17.59 -1.28 13.27
CA GLN A 242 18.47 -0.80 12.20
C GLN A 242 17.66 -0.01 11.18
N THR A 243 18.00 1.27 10.98
CA THR A 243 17.34 2.12 9.97
C THR A 243 17.80 1.85 8.54
N GLU A 244 18.90 1.12 8.38
CA GLU A 244 19.38 0.63 7.08
C GLU A 244 19.04 -0.85 6.91
N PRO A 245 18.55 -1.26 5.73
CA PRO A 245 18.28 -2.67 5.46
C PRO A 245 19.59 -3.45 5.32
N SER A 246 19.60 -4.66 5.86
CA SER A 246 20.71 -5.60 5.72
C SER A 246 20.86 -6.15 4.31
N ASP A 247 22.04 -6.66 3.98
CA ASP A 247 22.29 -7.33 2.68
C ASP A 247 21.30 -8.48 2.43
N ALA A 248 20.97 -9.27 3.46
CA ALA A 248 20.00 -10.35 3.35
C ALA A 248 18.58 -9.84 3.01
N GLN A 249 18.17 -8.68 3.53
CA GLN A 249 16.91 -8.05 3.12
C GLN A 249 16.97 -7.60 1.67
N ARG A 250 18.09 -7.00 1.24
CA ARG A 250 18.27 -6.52 -0.14
C ARG A 250 18.25 -7.69 -1.14
N GLU A 251 18.94 -8.78 -0.83
CA GLU A 251 18.96 -10.01 -1.62
C GLU A 251 17.56 -10.62 -1.75
N LEU A 252 16.85 -10.80 -0.64
CA LEU A 252 15.50 -11.36 -0.67
C LEU A 252 14.52 -10.42 -1.38
N ALA A 253 14.63 -9.11 -1.21
CA ALA A 253 13.81 -8.14 -1.94
C ALA A 253 14.04 -8.24 -3.46
N GLN A 254 15.28 -8.44 -3.92
CA GLN A 254 15.58 -8.69 -5.33
C GLN A 254 14.93 -10.01 -5.80
N THR A 255 15.00 -11.09 -5.02
CA THR A 255 14.32 -12.36 -5.35
C THR A 255 12.80 -12.17 -5.49
N LEU A 256 12.18 -11.40 -4.59
CA LEU A 256 10.75 -11.09 -4.67
C LEU A 256 10.39 -10.27 -5.91
N ALA A 257 11.19 -9.25 -6.23
CA ALA A 257 11.02 -8.43 -7.42
C ALA A 257 11.15 -9.28 -8.70
N ASP A 258 12.18 -10.11 -8.78
CA ASP A 258 12.43 -11.03 -9.91
C ASP A 258 11.30 -12.07 -10.07
N GLY A 259 10.74 -12.56 -8.96
CA GLY A 259 9.57 -13.44 -8.96
C GLY A 259 8.24 -12.73 -9.26
N GLY A 260 8.27 -11.41 -9.40
CA GLY A 260 7.18 -10.59 -9.92
C GLY A 260 6.30 -9.93 -8.88
N ALA A 261 6.79 -9.70 -7.66
CA ALA A 261 6.19 -8.73 -6.76
C ALA A 261 6.15 -7.34 -7.41
N ASP A 262 5.01 -6.65 -7.28
CA ASP A 262 4.86 -5.26 -7.73
C ASP A 262 5.06 -4.28 -6.55
N LEU A 263 4.70 -4.72 -5.33
CA LEU A 263 4.94 -4.00 -4.08
C LEU A 263 5.45 -4.97 -2.99
N ILE A 264 6.52 -4.59 -2.30
CA ILE A 264 7.06 -5.27 -1.13
C ILE A 264 6.88 -4.37 0.10
N ILE A 265 6.26 -4.91 1.15
CA ILE A 265 6.00 -4.22 2.41
C ILE A 265 6.74 -4.93 3.54
N GLY A 266 7.78 -4.28 4.04
CA GLY A 266 8.62 -4.80 5.11
C GLY A 266 8.15 -4.41 6.52
N HIS A 267 8.40 -5.30 7.47
CA HIS A 267 8.04 -5.23 8.89
C HIS A 267 9.17 -5.84 9.75
N HIS A 268 9.09 -5.72 11.09
CA HIS A 268 10.00 -6.29 12.11
C HIS A 268 11.09 -5.36 12.67
N PRO A 269 11.83 -4.54 11.89
CA PRO A 269 12.88 -3.69 12.47
C PRO A 269 12.36 -2.71 13.53
N HIS A 270 11.05 -2.48 13.59
CA HIS A 270 10.36 -1.56 14.49
C HIS A 270 10.77 -0.09 14.34
N VAL A 271 11.56 0.21 13.31
CA VAL A 271 11.98 1.54 12.88
C VAL A 271 11.78 1.63 11.38
N LEU A 272 11.57 2.84 10.86
CA LEU A 272 11.52 3.06 9.42
C LEU A 272 12.82 2.61 8.75
N GLN A 273 12.68 2.02 7.57
CA GLN A 273 13.76 1.81 6.60
C GLN A 273 13.33 2.39 5.24
N PRO A 274 14.27 2.62 4.30
CA PRO A 274 14.00 3.35 3.06
C PRO A 274 12.91 2.73 2.17
N LEU A 275 12.24 3.61 1.42
CA LEU A 275 11.42 3.27 0.26
C LEU A 275 12.30 3.32 -1.00
N GLU A 276 12.46 2.19 -1.68
CA GLU A 276 13.29 2.08 -2.87
C GLU A 276 12.51 1.46 -4.04
N SER A 277 12.90 1.80 -5.27
CA SER A 277 12.45 1.08 -6.47
C SER A 277 13.50 0.05 -6.86
N ILE A 278 13.11 -1.22 -6.88
CA ILE A 278 13.96 -2.34 -7.23
C ILE A 278 13.68 -2.72 -8.68
N LYS A 279 14.71 -2.71 -9.51
CA LYS A 279 14.59 -3.17 -10.89
C LYS A 279 14.67 -4.69 -10.95
N ALA A 280 13.57 -5.32 -11.32
CA ALA A 280 13.51 -6.75 -11.59
C ALA A 280 14.34 -7.13 -12.83
N SER A 281 14.74 -8.39 -12.92
CA SER A 281 15.53 -8.96 -14.01
C SER A 281 14.85 -8.86 -15.39
N ASP A 282 13.52 -8.78 -15.43
CA ASP A 282 12.74 -8.55 -16.65
C ASP A 282 12.52 -7.06 -16.98
N GLY A 283 13.06 -6.16 -16.16
CA GLY A 283 13.03 -4.72 -16.35
C GLY A 283 11.85 -4.01 -15.71
N ARG A 284 10.92 -4.73 -15.05
CA ARG A 284 9.88 -4.10 -14.22
C ARG A 284 10.48 -3.40 -12.99
N GLU A 285 9.77 -2.40 -12.51
CA GLU A 285 10.11 -1.71 -11.26
C GLU A 285 9.18 -2.22 -10.16
N THR A 286 9.76 -2.68 -9.06
CA THR A 286 9.06 -3.14 -7.85
C THR A 286 9.27 -2.12 -6.75
N LEU A 287 8.19 -1.57 -6.19
CA LEU A 287 8.30 -0.66 -5.05
C LEU A 287 8.57 -1.48 -3.78
N CYS A 288 9.55 -1.09 -2.98
CA CYS A 288 9.92 -1.79 -1.75
C CYS A 288 10.11 -0.81 -0.60
N ILE A 289 9.26 -0.90 0.43
CA ILE A 289 9.54 -0.28 1.74
C ILE A 289 10.14 -1.35 2.63
N TYR A 290 11.42 -1.23 2.99
CA TYR A 290 12.11 -2.28 3.75
C TYR A 290 11.59 -2.45 5.18
N SER A 291 11.05 -1.38 5.77
CA SER A 291 10.30 -1.41 7.01
C SER A 291 9.43 -0.17 7.17
N LEU A 292 8.16 -0.36 7.51
CA LEU A 292 7.26 0.72 7.92
C LEU A 292 7.41 1.11 9.40
N GLY A 293 8.32 0.47 10.15
CA GLY A 293 8.44 0.65 11.59
C GLY A 293 7.19 0.23 12.35
N ASN A 294 7.01 0.77 13.56
CA ASN A 294 5.78 0.53 14.33
C ASN A 294 4.65 1.43 13.84
N TYR A 295 3.47 0.84 13.63
CA TYR A 295 2.24 1.64 13.64
C TYR A 295 1.96 2.16 15.06
N VAL A 296 1.97 1.27 16.04
CA VAL A 296 1.87 1.59 17.47
C VAL A 296 2.69 0.61 18.29
N SER A 297 3.42 1.10 19.29
CA SER A 297 4.12 0.22 20.23
C SER A 297 4.33 0.86 21.61
N GLY A 298 4.59 0.00 22.60
CA GLY A 298 5.04 0.41 23.94
C GLY A 298 6.56 0.29 24.11
N GLN A 299 7.33 0.32 23.02
CA GLN A 299 8.79 0.17 23.06
C GLN A 299 9.50 1.40 23.65
N HIS A 300 10.74 1.20 24.08
CA HIS A 300 11.49 2.14 24.91
C HIS A 300 12.64 2.85 24.16
N LYS A 301 12.62 2.86 22.82
CA LYS A 301 13.61 3.54 21.99
C LYS A 301 12.96 4.68 21.22
N ARG A 302 13.61 5.85 21.13
CA ARG A 302 13.04 7.01 20.43
C ARG A 302 12.77 6.75 18.94
N ALA A 303 13.65 6.02 18.26
CA ALA A 303 13.49 5.70 16.85
C ALA A 303 12.28 4.80 16.57
N THR A 304 11.86 4.00 17.56
CA THR A 304 10.71 3.09 17.39
C THR A 304 9.37 3.78 17.55
N MET A 305 9.37 5.07 17.91
CA MET A 305 8.18 5.93 17.96
C MET A 305 7.86 6.55 16.60
N LEU A 306 8.76 6.43 15.61
CA LEU A 306 8.52 6.87 14.24
C LEU A 306 8.26 5.66 13.35
N GLY A 307 7.05 5.56 12.82
CA GLY A 307 6.65 4.62 11.78
C GLY A 307 6.16 5.36 10.54
N GLY A 308 5.49 4.65 9.64
CA GLY A 308 4.99 5.23 8.40
C GLY A 308 3.66 4.66 7.94
N LEU A 309 2.93 5.49 7.20
CA LEU A 309 1.85 5.10 6.30
C LEU A 309 2.39 5.19 4.87
N LEU A 310 2.67 4.05 4.24
CA LEU A 310 2.87 4.01 2.79
C LEU A 310 1.55 4.37 2.11
N SER A 311 1.62 5.24 1.11
CA SER A 311 0.54 5.55 0.19
C SER A 311 1.04 5.36 -1.23
N ALA A 312 0.28 4.63 -2.05
CA ALA A 312 0.55 4.45 -3.46
C ALA A 312 -0.74 4.54 -4.28
N GLU A 313 -0.68 5.27 -5.40
CA GLU A 313 -1.68 5.22 -6.46
C GLU A 313 -1.08 4.51 -7.67
N ILE A 314 -1.78 3.49 -8.17
CA ILE A 314 -1.36 2.72 -9.34
C ILE A 314 -2.43 2.75 -10.42
N ASP A 315 -1.99 2.81 -11.67
CA ASP A 315 -2.82 2.65 -12.85
C ASP A 315 -2.57 1.26 -13.45
N VAL A 316 -3.64 0.46 -13.57
CA VAL A 316 -3.62 -0.87 -14.17
C VAL A 316 -4.29 -0.80 -15.54
N TYR A 317 -3.51 -1.10 -16.58
CA TYR A 317 -3.95 -1.05 -17.97
C TYR A 317 -4.46 -2.42 -18.44
N GLN A 318 -5.37 -2.42 -19.42
CA GLN A 318 -5.96 -3.66 -19.96
C GLN A 318 -4.95 -4.60 -20.64
N ASP A 319 -3.80 -4.07 -21.07
CA ASP A 319 -2.70 -4.85 -21.64
C ASP A 319 -1.79 -5.48 -20.57
N GLY A 320 -2.12 -5.32 -19.28
CA GLY A 320 -1.37 -5.85 -18.15
C GLY A 320 -0.24 -4.94 -17.68
N ARG A 321 -0.02 -3.78 -18.32
CA ARG A 321 0.94 -2.79 -17.83
C ARG A 321 0.44 -2.19 -16.50
N ILE A 322 1.37 -1.95 -15.59
CA ILE A 322 1.13 -1.28 -14.32
C ILE A 322 2.04 -0.05 -14.26
N GLU A 323 1.51 1.06 -13.77
CA GLU A 323 2.26 2.30 -13.58
C GLU A 323 1.99 2.85 -12.17
N THR A 324 3.04 3.07 -11.40
CA THR A 324 2.94 3.80 -10.13
C THR A 324 2.84 5.29 -10.45
N VAL A 325 1.64 5.84 -10.29
CA VAL A 325 1.35 7.26 -10.54
C VAL A 325 1.98 8.11 -9.43
N HIS A 326 1.88 7.62 -8.21
CA HIS A 326 2.38 8.29 -7.03
C HIS A 326 2.70 7.26 -5.95
N ALA A 327 3.80 7.47 -5.22
CA ALA A 327 4.12 6.68 -4.04
C ALA A 327 4.98 7.50 -3.07
N GLY A 328 4.70 7.33 -1.78
CA GLY A 328 5.50 7.92 -0.70
C GLY A 328 4.99 7.48 0.67
N VAL A 329 5.58 8.04 1.71
CA VAL A 329 5.33 7.63 3.10
C VAL A 329 5.02 8.85 3.93
N VAL A 330 3.85 8.85 4.57
CA VAL A 330 3.51 9.82 5.62
C VAL A 330 4.11 9.31 6.93
N PRO A 331 5.11 10.00 7.53
CA PRO A 331 5.67 9.56 8.80
C PRO A 331 4.62 9.68 9.92
N LEU A 332 4.59 8.70 10.80
CA LEU A 332 3.63 8.59 11.91
C LEU A 332 4.37 8.53 13.23
N VAL A 333 3.90 9.29 14.22
CA VAL A 333 4.45 9.29 15.57
C VAL A 333 3.53 8.50 16.49
N THR A 334 4.05 7.41 17.07
CA THR A 334 3.45 6.79 18.26
C THR A 334 3.62 7.73 19.45
N HIS A 335 2.56 8.44 19.80
CA HIS A 335 2.53 9.33 20.94
C HIS A 335 2.01 8.62 22.18
N TYR A 336 2.63 8.89 23.33
CA TYR A 336 2.10 8.60 24.65
C TYR A 336 2.75 9.53 25.67
N GLU A 337 2.10 9.76 26.79
CA GLU A 337 2.56 10.61 27.89
C GLU A 337 3.08 9.78 29.08
N GLY A 338 3.40 10.41 30.22
CA GLY A 338 3.88 9.71 31.41
C GLY A 338 3.01 8.50 31.81
N LYS A 339 3.55 7.57 32.61
CA LYS A 339 2.86 6.31 33.00
C LYS A 339 2.28 5.49 31.83
N ALA A 340 2.73 5.72 30.59
CA ALA A 340 2.23 5.05 29.40
C ALA A 340 0.71 5.24 29.22
N ALA A 341 0.27 6.50 29.27
CA ALA A 341 -1.12 6.90 29.04
C ALA A 341 -1.25 7.77 27.79
N SER A 342 -2.48 7.99 27.32
CA SER A 342 -2.79 8.83 26.16
C SER A 342 -2.12 8.34 24.88
N TYR A 343 -2.07 7.03 24.68
CA TYR A 343 -1.58 6.46 23.42
C TYR A 343 -2.42 6.95 22.25
N ASN A 344 -1.72 7.42 21.22
CA ASN A 344 -2.29 7.82 19.95
C ASN A 344 -1.24 7.67 18.84
N VAL A 345 -1.66 7.57 17.59
CA VAL A 345 -0.77 7.62 16.43
C VAL A 345 -1.10 8.90 15.66
N ILE A 346 -0.11 9.76 15.49
CA ILE A 346 -0.31 11.12 14.96
C ILE A 346 0.58 11.30 13.73
N PRO A 347 0.05 11.69 12.56
CA PRO A 347 0.87 12.09 11.42
C PRO A 347 1.89 13.16 11.83
N LEU A 348 3.15 13.02 11.38
CA LEU A 348 4.24 13.88 11.81
C LEU A 348 4.00 15.36 11.47
N ASP A 349 3.37 15.63 10.32
CA ASP A 349 2.97 16.97 9.88
C ASP A 349 1.85 17.60 10.74
N ALA A 350 1.15 16.79 11.53
CA ALA A 350 0.20 17.24 12.56
C ALA A 350 0.79 17.18 13.99
N TYR A 351 2.03 16.69 14.15
CA TYR A 351 2.70 16.57 15.44
C TYR A 351 3.36 17.89 15.84
N THR A 352 3.30 18.26 17.11
CA THR A 352 3.73 19.58 17.59
C THR A 352 4.87 19.49 18.59
N GLN A 353 5.60 20.61 18.75
CA GLN A 353 6.65 20.71 19.77
C GLN A 353 6.09 20.54 21.20
N ASP A 354 4.84 20.95 21.44
CA ASP A 354 4.16 20.77 22.73
C ASP A 354 3.89 19.28 23.01
N LEU A 355 3.41 18.53 22.01
CA LEU A 355 3.26 17.07 22.10
C LEU A 355 4.60 16.39 22.35
N ALA A 356 5.65 16.80 21.62
CA ALA A 356 7.00 16.27 21.83
C ALA A 356 7.51 16.52 23.26
N ALA A 357 7.25 17.70 23.84
CA ALA A 357 7.71 18.06 25.18
C ALA A 357 7.08 17.19 26.29
N VAL A 358 5.83 16.76 26.11
CA VAL A 358 5.12 15.89 27.07
C VAL A 358 5.31 14.40 26.82
N HIS A 359 5.89 14.01 25.68
CA HIS A 359 6.05 12.61 25.30
C HIS A 359 6.79 11.79 26.38
N GLY A 360 6.18 10.67 26.77
CA GLY A 360 6.61 9.77 27.83
C GLY A 360 7.90 8.98 27.55
N ILE A 361 8.38 8.95 26.30
CA ILE A 361 9.59 8.21 25.90
C ILE A 361 10.85 8.70 26.63
N LYS A 362 10.85 9.96 27.08
CA LYS A 362 11.90 10.57 27.93
C LYS A 362 12.14 9.85 29.26
N ASN A 363 11.22 8.98 29.69
CA ASN A 363 11.40 8.17 30.89
C ASN A 363 12.27 6.93 30.65
N PHE A 364 12.58 6.60 29.39
CA PHE A 364 13.30 5.38 29.02
C PHE A 364 14.55 5.63 28.17
N THR A 365 14.60 6.73 27.43
CA THR A 365 15.70 7.11 26.54
C THR A 365 15.80 8.63 26.43
N ASP A 366 16.69 9.12 25.57
CA ASP A 366 16.81 10.54 25.27
C ASP A 366 15.46 11.12 24.87
N PRO A 367 15.12 12.35 25.32
CA PRO A 367 13.89 12.99 24.94
C PRO A 367 13.83 13.19 23.43
N VAL A 368 12.61 13.17 22.89
CA VAL A 368 12.33 13.49 21.49
C VAL A 368 11.92 14.96 21.34
N SER A 369 12.10 15.49 20.15
CA SER A 369 11.59 16.79 19.71
C SER A 369 10.88 16.62 18.36
N LEU A 370 10.15 17.63 17.91
CA LEU A 370 9.61 17.61 16.55
C LEU A 370 10.76 17.47 15.52
N GLY A 371 11.80 18.30 15.66
CA GLY A 371 12.98 18.25 14.80
C GLY A 371 13.71 16.90 14.80
N TYR A 372 13.72 16.16 15.93
CA TYR A 372 14.28 14.80 15.94
C TYR A 372 13.53 13.86 14.99
N PHE A 373 12.20 13.93 14.97
CA PHE A 373 11.38 13.11 14.09
C PHE A 373 11.47 13.56 12.63
N ASP A 374 11.49 14.87 12.38
CA ASP A 374 11.70 15.42 11.03
C ASP A 374 13.07 14.98 10.46
N ASP A 375 14.14 15.13 11.25
CA ASP A 375 15.49 14.73 10.84
C ASP A 375 15.57 13.23 10.56
N LEU A 376 14.96 12.40 11.41
CA LEU A 376 14.94 10.95 11.22
C LEU A 376 14.11 10.54 9.99
N ALA A 377 12.93 11.13 9.79
CA ALA A 377 12.11 10.87 8.63
C ALA A 377 12.84 11.24 7.33
N GLN A 378 13.43 12.45 7.28
CA GLN A 378 14.19 12.92 6.13
C GLN A 378 15.45 12.08 5.88
N GLN A 379 16.15 11.64 6.93
CA GLN A 379 17.32 10.80 6.83
C GLN A 379 16.99 9.43 6.19
N VAL A 380 15.87 8.82 6.58
CA VAL A 380 15.52 7.45 6.17
C VAL A 380 14.75 7.42 4.85
N LEU A 381 13.78 8.33 4.69
CA LEU A 381 12.84 8.31 3.55
C LEU A 381 13.26 9.26 2.43
N GLY A 382 14.09 10.26 2.70
CA GLY A 382 14.55 11.19 1.68
C GLY A 382 13.38 11.90 0.98
N ASP A 383 13.35 11.80 -0.35
CA ASP A 383 12.30 12.40 -1.19
C ASP A 383 10.95 11.63 -1.13
N ALA A 384 10.91 10.48 -0.45
CA ALA A 384 9.67 9.72 -0.26
C ALA A 384 8.81 10.25 0.88
N VAL A 385 9.28 11.22 1.68
CA VAL A 385 8.46 11.84 2.73
C VAL A 385 7.26 12.56 2.11
N MET A 386 6.08 12.27 2.64
CA MET A 386 4.83 12.95 2.31
C MET A 386 4.14 13.48 3.56
N THR A 387 3.23 14.43 3.34
CA THR A 387 2.31 14.96 4.35
C THR A 387 0.95 14.27 4.26
N SER A 388 0.24 14.23 5.40
CA SER A 388 -1.15 13.77 5.43
C SER A 388 -2.07 14.65 4.55
N GLY A 389 -1.75 15.94 4.44
CA GLY A 389 -2.46 16.88 3.59
C GLY A 389 -2.33 16.58 2.09
N GLU A 390 -1.15 16.18 1.62
CA GLU A 390 -0.95 15.77 0.22
C GLU A 390 -1.81 14.55 -0.11
N LEU A 391 -1.80 13.54 0.75
CA LEU A 391 -2.60 12.33 0.57
C LEU A 391 -4.11 12.63 0.48
N LEU A 392 -4.63 13.49 1.37
CA LEU A 392 -6.04 13.88 1.37
C LEU A 392 -6.41 14.77 0.16
N ALA A 393 -5.46 15.54 -0.38
CA ALA A 393 -5.71 16.38 -1.54
C ALA A 393 -5.90 15.57 -2.84
N HIS A 394 -5.34 14.36 -2.91
CA HIS A 394 -5.54 13.44 -4.03
C HIS A 394 -6.94 12.82 -4.07
N GLU A 395 -7.81 13.02 -3.06
CA GLU A 395 -9.20 12.51 -3.05
C GLU A 395 -10.18 13.25 -3.98
N HIS A 396 -9.78 14.36 -4.60
CA HIS A 396 -10.59 15.19 -5.50
C HIS A 396 -10.00 15.27 -6.89
#